data_AF-A0A3B8WQ25-F1
#
_entry.id   AF-A0A3B8WQ25-F1
#
_cell.length_a   1.000
_cell.length_b   1.000
_cell.length_c   1.000
_cell.angle_alpha   90.00
_cell.angle_beta   90.00
_cell.angle_gamma   90.00
#
_symmetry.space_group_name_H-M   'P 1'
#
loop_
_entity.id
_entity.type
_entity.pdbx_description
1 polymer ?
#
loop_
_entity_poly.entity_id
_entity_poly.type
_entity_poly.pdbx_seq_one_letter_code
_entity_poly.pdbx_strand_id
1 'polypeptide(L)'
;MQRSSKNKMFAPFDTHRAYKVCVELLNQLNSNKIRLTNTAKTKSTRDGHGIMLGALVAVKAQSPDSGAEGPDTPDDPQEAVILVTNSGIRYRLEGDLSSYGFTYVEPVVSACKIDVALNKNDAKIHELTRQIQETDDAEIRSCLSKERSALCDESLKNVFALYNFACADKKMRSLSEICTKSLPPTGTGDCCAPKLLNYAYSHNLTPLSMCEVFYSNGDANGEDSSKSGQIFDPCDERCGLILPHMLGLHILYRDSDIVVLNKQSGLLSVPGRGPDKQDCVTSRLRRLYPSCIEQPSVHRLDMETSGLMVYALNAQSQRNLRIQFEKNQVHKKYIALLDGVLAKKGIPSRGTKELFFRLDVDNRPHQIWDEVNGKSAVTEWEILNVENYT
;
A
#
# COMPACT_ATOMS: atom_id res chain seq x y z
N MET A 1 -22.97 15.11 6.64
CA MET A 1 -22.39 14.13 5.70
C MET A 1 -20.95 13.88 6.12
N GLN A 2 -20.72 12.82 6.91
CA GLN A 2 -19.37 12.37 7.27
C GLN A 2 -18.62 12.02 5.98
N ARG A 3 -17.46 12.62 5.75
CA ARG A 3 -16.51 12.12 4.76
C ARG A 3 -16.25 10.65 5.12
N SER A 4 -16.71 9.75 4.26
CA SER A 4 -16.40 8.32 4.29
C SER A 4 -14.92 8.17 4.68
N SER A 5 -14.66 7.47 5.79
CA SER A 5 -13.33 7.03 6.17
C SER A 5 -12.87 6.02 5.12
N LYS A 6 -12.48 6.52 3.96
CA LYS A 6 -11.82 5.73 2.92
C LYS A 6 -10.60 5.11 3.58
N ASN A 7 -10.44 3.81 3.39
CA ASN A 7 -9.36 2.96 3.88
C ASN A 7 -8.05 3.75 4.01
N LYS A 8 -7.80 4.27 5.22
CA LYS A 8 -6.56 4.98 5.51
C LYS A 8 -5.46 3.95 5.38
N MET A 9 -4.50 4.21 4.50
CA MET A 9 -3.40 3.31 4.35
C MET A 9 -2.57 3.32 5.62
N PHE A 10 -2.29 2.12 6.13
CA PHE A 10 -1.52 1.95 7.35
C PHE A 10 -0.04 1.81 7.01
N ALA A 11 0.84 2.37 7.84
CA ALA A 11 2.28 2.19 7.69
C ALA A 11 2.64 0.68 7.68
N PRO A 12 3.27 0.17 6.60
CA PRO A 12 3.43 -1.27 6.42
C PRO A 12 4.50 -1.91 7.32
N PHE A 13 5.27 -1.12 8.05
CA PHE A 13 6.35 -1.59 8.93
C PHE A 13 6.30 -0.88 10.28
N ASP A 14 7.17 -1.30 11.20
CA ASP A 14 7.40 -0.55 12.43
C ASP A 14 7.90 0.87 12.14
N THR A 15 7.52 1.86 12.95
CA THR A 15 7.92 3.26 12.72
C THR A 15 9.03 3.73 13.66
N HIS A 16 9.35 3.00 14.73
CA HIS A 16 10.16 3.51 15.83
C HIS A 16 11.60 3.83 15.41
N ARG A 17 12.27 2.91 14.71
CA ARG A 17 13.67 3.10 14.27
C ARG A 17 13.76 4.17 13.18
N ALA A 18 12.89 4.09 12.18
CA ALA A 18 12.86 5.07 11.10
C ALA A 18 12.48 6.48 11.58
N TYR A 19 11.65 6.60 12.62
CA TYR A 19 11.33 7.89 13.21
C TYR A 19 12.56 8.57 13.83
N LYS A 20 13.42 7.81 14.52
CA LYS A 20 14.70 8.35 15.04
C LYS A 20 15.59 8.88 13.92
N VAL A 21 15.63 8.18 12.78
CA VAL A 21 16.36 8.64 11.59
C VAL A 21 15.75 9.93 11.04
N CYS A 22 14.42 10.01 10.96
CA CYS A 22 13.72 11.23 10.53
C CYS A 22 14.02 12.42 11.46
N VAL A 23 14.01 12.21 12.78
CA VAL A 23 14.37 13.26 13.76
C VAL A 23 15.81 13.73 13.56
N GLU A 24 16.74 12.81 13.34
CA GLU A 24 18.14 13.17 13.09
C GLU A 24 18.29 13.95 11.78
N LEU A 25 17.62 13.51 10.71
CA LEU A 25 17.60 14.23 9.43
C LEU A 25 17.04 15.65 9.58
N LEU A 26 15.98 15.84 10.38
CA LEU A 26 15.43 17.15 10.70
C LEU A 26 16.44 18.03 11.46
N ASN A 27 17.17 17.48 12.42
CA ASN A 27 18.23 18.20 13.14
C ASN A 27 19.33 18.68 12.19
N GLN A 28 19.72 17.84 11.23
CA GLN A 28 20.73 18.19 10.23
C GLN A 28 20.25 19.25 9.23
N LEU A 29 18.96 19.23 8.86
CA LEU A 29 18.33 20.28 8.05
C LEU A 29 18.28 21.61 8.82
N ASN A 30 17.81 21.60 10.07
CA ASN A 30 17.69 22.79 10.91
C ASN A 30 19.06 23.42 11.25
N SER A 31 20.12 22.62 11.30
CA SER A 31 21.51 23.08 11.50
C SER A 31 22.22 23.45 10.20
N ASN A 32 21.55 23.41 9.05
CA ASN A 32 22.08 23.72 7.71
C ASN A 32 23.25 22.83 7.24
N LYS A 33 23.46 21.68 7.90
CA LYS A 33 24.47 20.67 7.52
C LYS A 33 23.99 19.81 6.35
N ILE A 34 22.69 19.57 6.27
CA ILE A 34 21.99 19.07 5.09
C ILE A 34 21.07 20.19 4.62
N ARG A 35 20.87 20.31 3.30
CA ARG A 35 20.00 21.30 2.68
C ARG A 35 19.03 20.63 1.74
N LEU A 36 17.84 21.19 1.64
CA LEU A 36 16.88 20.81 0.62
C LEU A 36 17.02 21.76 -0.57
N THR A 37 17.57 21.28 -1.69
CA THR A 37 17.81 22.09 -2.89
C THR A 37 16.78 21.80 -3.97
N ASN A 38 16.35 22.85 -4.67
CA ASN A 38 15.47 22.71 -5.82
C ASN A 38 16.32 22.36 -7.06
N THR A 39 15.98 21.27 -7.72
CA THR A 39 16.69 20.72 -8.88
C THR A 39 16.18 21.27 -10.22
N ALA A 40 15.10 22.06 -10.23
CA ALA A 40 14.53 22.66 -11.45
C ALA A 40 15.21 23.99 -11.84
N LYS A 41 15.42 24.19 -13.16
CA LYS A 41 16.03 25.42 -13.72
C LYS A 41 15.11 26.64 -13.72
N THR A 42 13.79 26.47 -13.53
CA THR A 42 12.81 27.57 -13.57
C THR A 42 12.24 27.86 -12.18
N LYS A 43 12.33 29.13 -11.78
CA LYS A 43 11.64 29.71 -10.61
C LYS A 43 10.12 29.72 -10.85
N SER A 44 9.44 28.58 -10.81
CA SER A 44 8.02 28.54 -10.51
C SER A 44 7.86 28.13 -9.05
N THR A 45 7.90 29.15 -8.21
CA THR A 45 7.78 29.12 -6.76
C THR A 45 6.41 28.55 -6.38
N ARG A 46 6.36 27.27 -5.99
CA ARG A 46 5.54 26.89 -4.83
C ARG A 46 6.41 27.07 -3.59
N ASP A 47 6.86 28.30 -3.38
CA ASP A 47 7.55 28.69 -2.15
C ASP A 47 6.50 28.63 -1.04
N GLY A 48 6.78 27.86 0.01
CA GLY A 48 5.96 27.83 1.22
C GLY A 48 5.10 26.59 1.48
N HIS A 49 5.16 25.54 0.66
CA HIS A 49 4.56 24.25 1.03
C HIS A 49 5.61 23.28 1.53
N GLY A 50 5.39 22.73 2.73
CA GLY A 50 6.28 21.71 3.29
C GLY A 50 6.28 20.42 2.47
N ILE A 51 7.32 19.61 2.68
CA ILE A 51 7.55 18.34 2.01
C ILE A 51 7.53 17.21 3.04
N MET A 52 7.28 15.99 2.58
CA MET A 52 7.52 14.81 3.42
C MET A 52 8.99 14.41 3.33
N LEU A 53 9.58 14.07 4.47
CA LEU A 53 10.83 13.35 4.58
C LEU A 53 10.51 11.91 4.98
N GLY A 54 11.13 10.94 4.32
CA GLY A 54 10.96 9.53 4.64
C GLY A 54 12.27 8.86 4.98
N ALA A 55 12.22 7.94 5.92
CA ALA A 55 13.31 7.06 6.26
C ALA A 55 12.88 5.60 6.22
N LEU A 56 13.78 4.72 5.80
CA LEU A 56 13.63 3.27 5.86
C LEU A 56 14.91 2.65 6.41
N VAL A 57 14.76 1.83 7.46
CA VAL A 57 15.82 1.02 8.02
C VAL A 57 15.63 -0.40 7.52
N ALA A 58 16.65 -0.94 6.85
CA ALA A 58 16.65 -2.29 6.32
C ALA A 58 17.93 -3.04 6.68
N VAL A 59 17.91 -4.34 6.48
CA VAL A 59 19.09 -5.21 6.52
C VAL A 59 19.30 -5.87 5.15
N LYS A 60 20.52 -6.31 4.86
CA LYS A 60 20.76 -7.14 3.66
C LYS A 60 20.05 -8.48 3.87
N ALA A 61 19.36 -8.98 2.85
CA ALA A 61 18.74 -10.29 2.92
C ALA A 61 19.82 -11.36 3.16
N GLN A 62 19.72 -12.10 4.28
CA GLN A 62 20.58 -13.26 4.53
C GLN A 62 20.27 -14.36 3.50
N SER A 63 21.31 -15.08 3.07
CA SER A 63 21.12 -16.21 2.15
C SER A 63 20.38 -17.34 2.86
N PRO A 64 19.39 -18.00 2.21
CA PRO A 64 18.58 -19.03 2.86
C PRO A 64 19.34 -20.31 3.25
N ASP A 65 20.62 -20.45 2.86
CA ASP A 65 21.45 -21.65 3.12
C ASP A 65 22.24 -21.60 4.44
N SER A 66 22.23 -20.49 5.18
CA SER A 66 22.71 -20.49 6.55
C SER A 66 21.59 -20.97 7.46
N GLY A 67 21.63 -22.24 7.89
CA GLY A 67 20.75 -22.81 8.92
C GLY A 67 20.94 -22.18 10.32
N ALA A 68 21.15 -20.87 10.37
CA ALA A 68 21.21 -20.08 11.58
C ALA A 68 19.79 -19.77 12.02
N GLU A 69 19.49 -20.07 13.28
CA GLU A 69 18.37 -19.48 13.98
C GLU A 69 18.43 -17.95 13.77
N GLY A 70 17.26 -17.34 13.50
CA GLY A 70 17.16 -15.91 13.22
C GLY A 70 17.88 -15.09 14.30
N PRO A 71 18.32 -13.86 13.99
CA PRO A 71 19.19 -13.10 14.89
C PRO A 71 18.62 -13.06 16.32
N ASP A 72 19.36 -13.66 17.26
CA ASP A 72 19.01 -13.74 18.68
C ASP A 72 18.90 -12.37 19.37
N THR A 73 19.21 -11.28 18.65
CA THR A 73 18.90 -9.91 19.05
C THR A 73 18.64 -9.03 17.82
N PRO A 74 17.50 -8.31 17.71
CA PRO A 74 17.22 -7.33 16.65
C PRO A 74 18.07 -6.05 16.71
N ASP A 75 19.01 -5.99 17.66
CA ASP A 75 19.66 -4.79 18.17
C ASP A 75 21.13 -4.65 17.76
N ASP A 76 21.65 -5.42 16.78
CA ASP A 76 22.98 -5.12 16.23
C ASP A 76 22.89 -3.99 15.19
N PRO A 77 23.38 -2.76 15.49
CA PRO A 77 23.34 -1.64 14.57
C PRO A 77 24.32 -1.78 13.39
N GLN A 78 25.25 -2.74 13.38
CA GLN A 78 26.36 -2.75 12.42
C GLN A 78 26.01 -3.19 10.99
N GLU A 79 24.85 -3.84 10.76
CA GLU A 79 24.43 -4.29 9.41
C GLU A 79 23.25 -3.51 8.81
N ALA A 80 22.73 -2.50 9.52
CA ALA A 80 21.56 -1.76 9.07
C ALA A 80 21.89 -0.77 7.95
N VAL A 81 21.18 -0.86 6.83
CA VAL A 81 21.19 0.15 5.75
C VAL A 81 20.11 1.18 6.04
N ILE A 82 20.50 2.44 6.17
CA ILE A 82 19.59 3.55 6.44
C ILE A 82 19.36 4.33 5.15
N LEU A 83 18.13 4.27 4.65
CA LEU A 83 17.68 4.97 3.45
C LEU A 83 16.90 6.22 3.86
N VAL A 84 17.15 7.35 3.20
CA VAL A 84 16.39 8.59 3.37
C VAL A 84 15.97 9.18 2.03
N THR A 85 14.82 9.84 1.99
CA THR A 85 14.34 10.53 0.78
C THR A 85 13.40 11.66 1.15
N ASN A 86 12.98 12.43 0.14
CA ASN A 86 11.89 13.40 0.25
C ASN A 86 10.79 13.13 -0.77
N SER A 87 9.57 13.59 -0.51
CA SER A 87 8.48 13.54 -1.47
C SER A 87 8.73 14.45 -2.67
N GLY A 88 8.18 14.07 -3.82
CA GLY A 88 8.31 14.82 -5.07
C GLY A 88 9.66 14.63 -5.76
N ILE A 89 9.80 15.18 -6.96
CA ILE A 89 10.98 15.00 -7.83
C ILE A 89 11.84 16.25 -7.97
N ARG A 90 11.35 17.39 -7.45
CA ARG A 90 11.95 18.70 -7.65
C ARG A 90 12.90 19.12 -6.54
N TYR A 91 12.86 18.45 -5.41
CA TYR A 91 13.74 18.72 -4.29
C TYR A 91 14.66 17.53 -4.07
N ARG A 92 15.88 17.82 -3.61
CA ARG A 92 16.89 16.83 -3.25
C ARG A 92 17.56 17.22 -1.94
N LEU A 93 17.84 16.21 -1.11
CA LEU A 93 18.67 16.40 0.08
C LEU A 93 20.14 16.45 -0.36
N GLU A 94 20.83 17.54 -0.06
CA GLU A 94 22.24 17.78 -0.37
C GLU A 94 23.06 18.02 0.90
N GLY A 95 24.30 17.51 0.90
CA GLY A 95 25.21 17.54 2.05
C GLY A 95 25.94 16.21 2.20
N ASP A 96 26.77 16.08 3.24
CA ASP A 96 27.47 14.83 3.55
C ASP A 96 26.56 13.87 4.33
N LEU A 97 25.56 13.31 3.62
CA LEU A 97 24.63 12.31 4.16
C LEU A 97 25.36 11.04 4.67
N SER A 98 26.44 10.66 4.00
CA SER A 98 27.26 9.49 4.35
C SER A 98 27.88 9.60 5.72
N SER A 99 28.30 10.79 6.17
CA SER A 99 28.84 11.00 7.52
C SER A 99 27.86 10.67 8.64
N TYR A 100 26.55 10.69 8.34
CA TYR A 100 25.47 10.30 9.25
C TYR A 100 24.97 8.86 9.01
N GLY A 101 25.62 8.11 8.11
CA GLY A 101 25.21 6.77 7.71
C GLY A 101 23.97 6.73 6.81
N PHE A 102 23.56 7.87 6.23
CA PHE A 102 22.37 7.96 5.39
C PHE A 102 22.69 7.71 3.92
N THR A 103 21.88 6.88 3.27
CA THR A 103 21.86 6.71 1.82
C THR A 103 20.66 7.43 1.25
N TYR A 104 20.89 8.44 0.40
CA TYR A 104 19.80 9.12 -0.30
C TYR A 104 19.20 8.23 -1.38
N VAL A 105 17.87 8.12 -1.37
CA VAL A 105 17.11 7.43 -2.41
C VAL A 105 16.56 8.44 -3.40
N GLU A 106 17.08 8.37 -4.62
CA GLU A 106 16.64 9.17 -5.76
C GLU A 106 15.18 8.84 -6.18
N PRO A 107 14.50 9.75 -6.89
CA PRO A 107 13.20 9.46 -7.48
C PRO A 107 13.23 8.24 -8.41
N VAL A 108 12.13 7.46 -8.41
CA VAL A 108 11.96 6.29 -9.29
C VAL A 108 12.14 6.69 -10.76
N VAL A 109 11.62 7.85 -11.13
CA VAL A 109 11.83 8.49 -12.44
C VAL A 109 12.39 9.88 -12.22
N SER A 110 13.53 10.18 -12.84
CA SER A 110 14.16 11.51 -12.76
C SER A 110 13.29 12.60 -13.41
N ALA A 111 13.33 13.82 -12.87
CA ALA A 111 12.62 14.98 -13.42
C ALA A 111 12.88 15.20 -14.92
N CYS A 112 14.13 15.08 -15.38
CA CYS A 112 14.49 15.21 -16.80
C CYS A 112 13.73 14.24 -17.71
N LYS A 113 13.51 12.99 -17.28
CA LYS A 113 12.75 11.99 -18.07
C LYS A 113 11.26 12.35 -18.12
N ILE A 114 10.73 12.90 -17.04
CA ILE A 114 9.33 13.35 -16.96
C ILE A 114 9.14 14.55 -17.89
N ASP A 115 10.04 15.53 -17.86
CA ASP A 115 10.00 16.70 -18.74
C ASP A 115 10.01 16.26 -20.22
N VAL A 116 10.90 15.34 -20.60
CA VAL A 116 10.95 14.77 -21.96
C VAL A 116 9.63 14.11 -22.36
N ALA A 117 8.98 13.38 -21.45
CA ALA A 117 7.70 12.72 -21.72
C ALA A 117 6.53 13.71 -21.87
N LEU A 118 6.59 14.87 -21.21
CA LEU A 118 5.57 15.93 -21.30
C LEU A 118 5.76 16.83 -22.53
N ASN A 119 7.00 17.05 -22.97
CA ASN A 119 7.36 18.02 -24.01
C ASN A 119 6.57 17.89 -25.32
N LYS A 120 6.18 16.66 -25.72
CA LYS A 120 5.49 16.40 -27.00
C LYS A 120 4.21 17.23 -27.15
N ASN A 121 3.42 17.31 -26.09
CA ASN A 121 2.09 17.94 -26.12
C ASN A 121 2.04 19.28 -25.38
N ASP A 122 3.10 19.64 -24.66
CA ASP A 122 3.14 20.80 -23.75
C ASP A 122 2.77 22.13 -24.45
N ALA A 123 3.41 22.43 -25.59
CA ALA A 123 3.14 23.65 -26.36
C ALA A 123 1.67 23.75 -26.82
N LYS A 124 1.08 22.63 -27.27
CA LYS A 124 -0.30 22.58 -27.72
C LYS A 124 -1.29 22.68 -26.55
N ILE A 125 -0.98 22.07 -25.40
CA ILE A 125 -1.78 22.20 -24.18
C ILE A 125 -1.80 23.65 -23.70
N HIS A 126 -0.66 24.34 -23.74
CA HIS A 126 -0.56 25.76 -23.39
C HIS A 126 -1.38 26.63 -24.35
N GLU A 127 -1.29 26.39 -25.66
CA GLU A 127 -2.08 27.11 -26.64
C GLU A 127 -3.59 26.89 -26.46
N LEU A 128 -4.04 25.64 -26.26
CA LEU A 128 -5.45 25.34 -25.99
C LEU A 128 -5.93 25.99 -24.68
N THR A 129 -5.08 26.04 -23.66
CA THR A 129 -5.41 26.70 -22.38
C THR A 129 -5.65 28.19 -22.57
N ARG A 130 -4.82 28.86 -23.39
CA ARG A 130 -4.99 30.26 -23.76
C ARG A 130 -6.30 30.48 -24.52
N GLN A 131 -6.58 29.65 -25.53
CA GLN A 131 -7.83 29.74 -26.32
C GLN A 131 -9.10 29.53 -25.46
N ILE A 132 -9.05 28.63 -24.47
CA ILE A 132 -10.16 28.40 -23.51
C ILE A 132 -10.42 29.63 -22.64
N GLN A 133 -9.38 30.36 -22.25
CA GLN A 133 -9.48 31.57 -21.43
C GLN A 133 -9.97 32.78 -22.23
N GLU A 134 -9.67 32.83 -23.52
CA GLU A 134 -10.02 33.95 -24.41
C GLU A 134 -11.42 33.81 -25.04
N THR A 135 -12.00 32.61 -25.11
CA THR A 135 -13.30 32.41 -25.73
C THR A 135 -14.45 32.63 -24.73
N ASP A 136 -15.47 33.38 -25.16
CA ASP A 136 -16.74 33.54 -24.43
C ASP A 136 -17.77 32.46 -24.81
N ASP A 137 -17.60 31.83 -25.97
CA ASP A 137 -18.51 30.83 -26.52
C ASP A 137 -18.43 29.49 -25.76
N ALA A 138 -19.57 29.04 -25.24
CA ALA A 138 -19.66 27.83 -24.42
C ALA A 138 -19.39 26.54 -25.21
N GLU A 139 -19.78 26.48 -26.48
CA GLU A 139 -19.61 25.31 -27.33
C GLU A 139 -18.16 25.15 -27.77
N ILE A 140 -17.53 26.26 -28.18
CA ILE A 140 -16.10 26.30 -28.50
C ILE A 140 -15.26 25.95 -27.26
N ARG A 141 -15.57 26.55 -26.10
CA ARG A 141 -14.88 26.24 -24.83
C ARG A 141 -14.96 24.76 -24.48
N SER A 142 -16.13 24.15 -24.67
CA SER A 142 -16.34 22.72 -24.42
C SER A 142 -15.49 21.84 -25.34
N CYS A 143 -15.44 22.16 -26.64
CA CYS A 143 -14.64 21.43 -27.63
C CYS A 143 -13.14 21.51 -27.30
N LEU A 144 -12.63 22.73 -27.06
CA LEU A 144 -11.22 22.96 -26.72
C LEU A 144 -10.84 22.27 -25.39
N SER A 145 -11.73 22.28 -24.40
CA SER A 145 -11.50 21.59 -23.12
C SER A 145 -11.37 20.08 -23.30
N LYS A 146 -12.18 19.47 -24.17
CA LYS A 146 -12.08 18.04 -24.51
C LYS A 146 -10.75 17.71 -25.20
N GLU A 147 -10.36 18.50 -26.20
CA GLU A 147 -9.06 18.32 -26.90
C GLU A 147 -7.89 18.46 -25.91
N ARG A 148 -7.90 19.50 -25.07
CA ARG A 148 -6.89 19.71 -24.04
C ARG A 148 -6.81 18.54 -23.07
N SER A 149 -7.98 18.04 -22.62
CA SER A 149 -8.05 16.89 -21.72
C SER A 149 -7.44 15.65 -22.36
N ALA A 150 -7.72 15.38 -23.63
CA ALA A 150 -7.16 14.22 -24.35
C ALA A 150 -5.63 14.29 -24.46
N LEU A 151 -5.07 15.46 -24.75
CA LEU A 151 -3.61 15.67 -24.80
C LEU A 151 -2.95 15.57 -23.43
N CYS A 152 -3.61 16.08 -22.37
CA CYS A 152 -3.17 15.91 -20.99
C CYS A 152 -3.13 14.41 -20.61
N ASP A 153 -4.20 13.67 -20.94
CA ASP A 153 -4.28 12.23 -20.65
C ASP A 153 -3.20 11.43 -21.40
N GLU A 154 -2.93 11.77 -22.67
CA GLU A 154 -1.82 11.17 -23.43
C GLU A 154 -0.46 11.45 -22.77
N SER A 155 -0.23 12.69 -22.36
CA SER A 155 1.02 13.10 -21.69
C SER A 155 1.20 12.36 -20.36
N LEU A 156 0.14 12.25 -19.57
CA LEU A 156 0.14 11.51 -18.31
C LEU A 156 0.37 10.02 -18.53
N LYS A 157 -0.23 9.41 -19.56
CA LYS A 157 0.06 8.01 -19.93
C LYS A 157 1.53 7.80 -20.24
N ASN A 158 2.14 8.71 -20.99
CA ASN A 158 3.58 8.64 -21.31
C ASN A 158 4.45 8.76 -20.04
N VAL A 159 4.10 9.67 -19.12
CA VAL A 159 4.80 9.81 -17.84
C VAL A 159 4.63 8.55 -16.98
N PHE A 160 3.42 8.04 -16.82
CA PHE A 160 3.14 6.88 -15.99
C PHE A 160 3.77 5.60 -16.53
N ALA A 161 3.92 5.46 -17.85
CA ALA A 161 4.63 4.34 -18.47
C ALA A 161 6.12 4.27 -18.10
N LEU A 162 6.71 5.36 -17.58
CA LEU A 162 8.10 5.36 -17.12
C LEU A 162 8.30 4.68 -15.76
N TYR A 163 7.24 4.55 -14.96
CA TYR A 163 7.32 4.05 -13.58
C TYR A 163 7.28 2.53 -13.53
N ASN A 164 8.32 1.96 -12.94
CA ASN A 164 8.42 0.53 -12.63
C ASN A 164 8.90 0.37 -11.19
N PHE A 165 8.23 -0.51 -10.45
CA PHE A 165 8.50 -0.74 -9.03
C PHE A 165 9.00 -2.16 -8.79
N ALA A 166 10.18 -2.28 -8.17
CA ALA A 166 10.63 -3.52 -7.56
C ALA A 166 9.73 -3.84 -6.36
N CYS A 167 9.29 -5.09 -6.28
CA CYS A 167 8.31 -5.54 -5.29
C CYS A 167 8.91 -6.58 -4.34
N ALA A 168 8.24 -6.83 -3.22
CA ALA A 168 8.65 -7.78 -2.19
C ALA A 168 8.83 -9.21 -2.72
N ASP A 169 8.13 -9.58 -3.79
CA ASP A 169 8.26 -10.86 -4.49
C ASP A 169 9.37 -10.88 -5.55
N LYS A 170 10.26 -9.88 -5.54
CA LYS A 170 11.37 -9.68 -6.50
C LYS A 170 10.93 -9.45 -7.95
N LYS A 171 9.63 -9.22 -8.19
CA LYS A 171 9.11 -8.87 -9.51
C LYS A 171 9.12 -7.36 -9.70
N MET A 172 9.23 -6.94 -10.96
CA MET A 172 8.95 -5.57 -11.38
C MET A 172 7.48 -5.46 -11.78
N ARG A 173 6.83 -4.36 -11.39
CA ARG A 173 5.47 -4.02 -11.83
C ARG A 173 5.44 -2.58 -12.32
N SER A 174 4.89 -2.34 -13.49
CA SER A 174 4.72 -0.99 -14.01
C SER A 174 3.52 -0.29 -13.36
N LEU A 175 3.53 1.05 -13.32
CA LEU A 175 2.36 1.80 -12.84
C LEU A 175 1.13 1.57 -13.73
N SER A 176 1.33 1.36 -15.03
CA SER A 176 0.25 1.07 -15.99
C SER A 176 -0.43 -0.29 -15.72
N GLU A 177 0.33 -1.30 -15.29
CA GLU A 177 -0.23 -2.61 -14.87
C GLU A 177 -0.99 -2.52 -13.55
N ILE A 178 -0.55 -1.64 -12.64
CA ILE A 178 -1.20 -1.42 -11.35
C ILE A 178 -2.52 -0.64 -11.52
N CYS A 179 -2.51 0.40 -12.36
CA CYS A 179 -3.63 1.32 -12.56
C CYS A 179 -4.36 1.07 -13.89
N THR A 180 -5.07 -0.06 -14.00
CA THR A 180 -5.77 -0.45 -15.24
C THR A 180 -7.11 0.25 -15.46
N LYS A 181 -7.79 0.67 -14.38
CA LYS A 181 -9.16 1.21 -14.45
C LYS A 181 -9.23 2.70 -14.78
N SER A 182 -8.26 3.47 -14.32
CA SER A 182 -8.24 4.93 -14.46
C SER A 182 -6.82 5.46 -14.34
N LEU A 183 -6.56 6.62 -14.95
CA LEU A 183 -5.29 7.32 -14.75
C LEU A 183 -5.13 7.70 -13.27
N PRO A 184 -3.97 7.39 -12.65
CA PRO A 184 -3.73 7.78 -11.27
C PRO A 184 -3.51 9.30 -11.16
N PRO A 185 -3.64 9.88 -9.95
CA PRO A 185 -3.31 11.29 -9.72
C PRO A 185 -1.86 11.62 -10.08
N THR A 186 -1.59 12.88 -10.43
CA THR A 186 -0.22 13.35 -10.68
C THR A 186 0.67 13.21 -9.45
N GLY A 187 1.95 12.87 -9.68
CA GLY A 187 2.91 12.56 -8.62
C GLY A 187 2.76 11.17 -7.99
N THR A 188 1.91 10.30 -8.55
CA THR A 188 1.85 8.89 -8.15
C THR A 188 3.17 8.20 -8.46
N GLY A 189 3.82 7.66 -7.43
CA GLY A 189 5.18 7.11 -7.49
C GLY A 189 6.26 7.98 -6.85
N ASP A 190 5.96 9.27 -6.58
CA ASP A 190 6.94 10.24 -6.09
C ASP A 190 6.93 10.46 -4.58
N CYS A 191 6.04 9.79 -3.86
CA CYS A 191 6.02 9.80 -2.39
C CYS A 191 7.22 9.03 -1.80
N CYS A 192 7.48 9.20 -0.51
CA CYS A 192 8.66 8.59 0.10
C CYS A 192 8.56 7.06 0.14
N ALA A 193 7.43 6.50 0.61
CA ALA A 193 7.27 5.05 0.72
C ALA A 193 7.52 4.28 -0.59
N PRO A 194 6.93 4.63 -1.76
CA PRO A 194 7.26 3.95 -3.03
C PRO A 194 8.74 4.02 -3.40
N LYS A 195 9.41 5.17 -3.20
CA LYS A 195 10.85 5.31 -3.50
C LYS A 195 11.69 4.42 -2.60
N LEU A 196 11.48 4.51 -1.29
CA LEU A 196 12.22 3.75 -0.28
C LEU A 196 12.07 2.24 -0.51
N LEU A 197 10.84 1.78 -0.75
CA LEU A 197 10.58 0.36 -0.98
C LEU A 197 11.11 -0.12 -2.33
N ASN A 198 10.99 0.68 -3.39
CA ASN A 198 11.55 0.34 -4.69
C ASN A 198 13.08 0.19 -4.60
N TYR A 199 13.75 1.09 -3.90
CA TYR A 199 15.19 1.00 -3.66
C TYR A 199 15.52 -0.25 -2.83
N ALA A 200 14.83 -0.46 -1.71
CA ALA A 200 15.08 -1.61 -0.84
C ALA A 200 14.97 -2.94 -1.61
N TYR A 201 13.86 -3.14 -2.34
CA TYR A 201 13.65 -4.39 -3.08
C TYR A 201 14.58 -4.56 -4.27
N SER A 202 14.93 -3.49 -5.00
CA SER A 202 15.91 -3.56 -6.09
C SER A 202 17.34 -3.88 -5.62
N HIS A 203 17.66 -3.59 -4.35
CA HIS A 203 18.96 -3.86 -3.74
C HIS A 203 18.95 -5.09 -2.81
N ASN A 204 17.92 -5.94 -2.88
CA ASN A 204 17.76 -7.12 -2.02
C ASN A 204 17.86 -6.81 -0.52
N LEU A 205 17.32 -5.67 -0.10
CA LEU A 205 17.20 -5.28 1.29
C LEU A 205 15.84 -5.70 1.84
N THR A 206 15.82 -6.11 3.11
CA THR A 206 14.61 -6.44 3.85
C THR A 206 14.23 -5.27 4.76
N PRO A 207 13.13 -4.55 4.49
CA PRO A 207 12.68 -3.45 5.35
C PRO A 207 12.32 -3.95 6.76
N LEU A 208 12.78 -3.22 7.78
CA LEU A 208 12.45 -3.47 9.19
C LEU A 208 11.58 -2.37 9.78
N SER A 209 11.91 -1.12 9.43
CA SER A 209 11.18 0.06 9.91
C SER A 209 11.10 1.11 8.82
N MET A 210 9.96 1.81 8.73
CA MET A 210 9.74 2.87 7.76
C MET A 210 8.84 3.95 8.38
N CYS A 211 9.19 5.23 8.18
CA CYS A 211 8.47 6.36 8.72
C CYS A 211 8.54 7.54 7.75
N GLU A 212 7.45 8.33 7.68
CA GLU A 212 7.43 9.62 6.99
C GLU A 212 7.07 10.72 7.99
N VAL A 213 7.78 11.84 7.93
CA VAL A 213 7.51 13.03 8.74
C VAL A 213 7.37 14.25 7.85
N PHE A 214 6.55 15.21 8.26
CA PHE A 214 6.44 16.49 7.56
C PHE A 214 7.63 17.40 7.89
N TYR A 215 8.11 18.15 6.91
CA TYR A 215 9.15 19.16 7.06
C TYR A 215 8.76 20.44 6.33
N SER A 216 8.99 21.58 7.00
CA SER A 216 8.83 22.91 6.41
C SER A 216 9.96 23.82 6.87
N ASN A 217 10.48 24.66 5.98
CA ASN A 217 11.65 25.52 6.22
C ASN A 217 11.34 26.77 7.06
N GLY A 218 10.32 26.75 7.92
CA GLY A 218 9.94 27.89 8.78
C GLY A 218 9.32 29.10 8.06
N ASP A 219 9.57 29.27 6.75
CA ASP A 219 9.01 30.34 5.92
C ASP A 219 7.53 30.12 5.52
N ALA A 220 6.97 28.95 5.84
CA ALA A 220 5.57 28.64 5.60
C ALA A 220 4.69 29.23 6.71
N ASN A 221 3.57 29.87 6.33
CA ASN A 221 2.54 30.40 7.23
C ASN A 221 2.24 29.43 8.39
N GLY A 222 2.08 29.96 9.61
CA GLY A 222 2.25 29.26 10.90
C GLY A 222 1.50 27.94 11.17
N GLU A 223 0.60 27.48 10.30
CA GLU A 223 0.02 26.14 10.38
C GLU A 223 1.00 25.03 9.96
N ASP A 224 1.84 25.26 8.97
CA ASP A 224 2.73 24.21 8.43
C ASP A 224 4.01 24.05 9.27
N SER A 225 4.51 25.12 9.90
CA SER A 225 5.62 25.01 10.85
C SER A 225 5.26 24.14 12.07
N SER A 226 4.00 24.22 12.54
CA SER A 226 3.50 23.42 13.67
C SER A 226 3.43 21.90 13.40
N LYS A 227 3.44 21.51 12.12
CA LYS A 227 3.37 20.10 11.68
C LYS A 227 4.74 19.46 11.50
N SER A 228 5.81 20.26 11.49
CA SER A 228 7.17 19.75 11.26
C SER A 228 7.53 18.69 12.32
N GLY A 229 8.02 17.53 11.87
CA GLY A 229 8.35 16.39 12.73
C GLY A 229 7.18 15.47 13.13
N GLN A 230 5.94 15.80 12.75
CA GLN A 230 4.80 14.89 12.95
C GLN A 230 4.86 13.71 11.96
N ILE A 231 4.51 12.52 12.43
CA ILE A 231 4.45 11.30 11.61
C ILE A 231 3.18 11.31 10.76
N PHE A 232 3.32 10.95 9.49
CA PHE A 232 2.18 10.72 8.59
C PHE A 232 2.26 9.34 7.97
N ASP A 233 1.09 8.71 7.82
CA ASP A 233 0.97 7.50 7.05
C ASP A 233 1.15 7.80 5.54
N PRO A 234 1.62 6.84 4.75
CA PRO A 234 1.65 6.98 3.30
C PRO A 234 0.26 7.35 2.74
N CYS A 235 0.20 8.22 1.74
CA CYS A 235 -1.08 8.85 1.37
C CYS A 235 -2.03 7.91 0.60
N ASP A 236 -3.32 7.95 0.95
CA ASP A 236 -4.37 7.09 0.36
C ASP A 236 -4.50 7.26 -1.16
N GLU A 237 -4.49 8.50 -1.64
CA GLU A 237 -4.81 8.83 -3.04
C GLU A 237 -3.77 8.32 -4.05
N ARG A 238 -2.51 8.21 -3.64
CA ARG A 238 -1.38 7.87 -4.53
C ARG A 238 -0.71 6.59 -4.10
N CYS A 239 -0.23 6.54 -2.86
CA CYS A 239 0.48 5.36 -2.37
C CYS A 239 -0.48 4.17 -2.17
N GLY A 240 -1.77 4.41 -1.89
CA GLY A 240 -2.79 3.36 -1.77
C GLY A 240 -3.01 2.54 -3.03
N LEU A 241 -2.66 3.10 -4.20
CA LEU A 241 -2.70 2.39 -5.48
C LEU A 241 -1.51 1.44 -5.64
N ILE A 242 -0.33 1.88 -5.19
CA ILE A 242 0.95 1.20 -5.49
C ILE A 242 1.34 0.20 -4.39
N LEU A 243 1.27 0.60 -3.11
CA LEU A 243 1.85 -0.18 -2.02
C LEU A 243 1.26 -1.60 -1.88
N PRO A 244 -0.06 -1.84 -2.04
CA PRO A 244 -0.59 -3.21 -2.01
C PRO A 244 0.06 -4.14 -3.05
N HIS A 245 0.44 -3.60 -4.21
CA HIS A 245 1.09 -4.34 -5.29
C HIS A 245 2.59 -4.54 -5.01
N MET A 246 3.27 -3.53 -4.47
CA MET A 246 4.68 -3.64 -4.05
C MET A 246 4.87 -4.64 -2.91
N LEU A 247 3.98 -4.62 -1.92
CA LEU A 247 4.04 -5.48 -0.74
C LEU A 247 3.44 -6.87 -1.01
N GLY A 248 2.59 -7.00 -2.02
CA GLY A 248 1.83 -8.21 -2.32
C GLY A 248 0.68 -8.49 -1.35
N LEU A 249 0.41 -7.56 -0.41
CA LEU A 249 -0.63 -7.61 0.61
C LEU A 249 -1.23 -6.22 0.81
N HIS A 250 -2.54 -6.15 1.02
CA HIS A 250 -3.23 -4.93 1.40
C HIS A 250 -3.39 -4.91 2.93
N ILE A 251 -2.48 -4.22 3.61
CA ILE A 251 -2.48 -4.09 5.08
C ILE A 251 -3.41 -2.96 5.48
N LEU A 252 -4.33 -3.24 6.40
CA LEU A 252 -5.28 -2.26 6.95
C LEU A 252 -4.94 -1.85 8.38
N TYR A 253 -4.27 -2.72 9.13
CA TYR A 253 -3.83 -2.47 10.50
C TYR A 253 -2.65 -3.36 10.86
N ARG A 254 -1.76 -2.85 11.72
CA ARG A 254 -0.69 -3.61 12.36
C ARG A 254 -0.32 -2.98 13.70
N ASP A 255 -0.04 -3.81 14.69
CA ASP A 255 0.68 -3.43 15.91
C ASP A 255 1.85 -4.40 16.18
N SER A 256 2.32 -4.50 17.43
CA SER A 256 3.35 -5.46 17.83
C SER A 256 2.89 -6.93 17.78
N ASP A 257 1.59 -7.17 17.71
CA ASP A 257 0.96 -8.44 18.04
C ASP A 257 0.18 -9.04 16.88
N ILE A 258 -0.49 -8.22 16.08
CA ILE A 258 -1.38 -8.65 15.00
C ILE A 258 -1.21 -7.81 13.74
N VAL A 259 -1.63 -8.40 12.62
CA VAL A 259 -1.83 -7.73 11.33
C VAL A 259 -3.23 -8.02 10.85
N VAL A 260 -3.95 -6.99 10.39
CA VAL A 260 -5.21 -7.13 9.65
C VAL A 260 -4.98 -6.74 8.21
N LEU A 261 -5.39 -7.63 7.30
CA LEU A 261 -5.23 -7.45 5.87
C LEU A 261 -6.53 -7.68 5.11
N ASN A 262 -6.64 -7.09 3.93
CA ASN A 262 -7.70 -7.36 2.98
C ASN A 262 -7.19 -8.33 1.90
N LYS A 263 -7.54 -9.61 2.02
CA LYS A 263 -7.15 -10.65 1.08
C LYS A 263 -7.84 -10.43 -0.27
N GLN A 264 -7.07 -10.49 -1.35
CA GLN A 264 -7.62 -10.51 -2.70
C GLN A 264 -8.26 -11.87 -3.03
N SER A 265 -9.27 -11.88 -3.89
CA SER A 265 -9.79 -13.12 -4.46
C SER A 265 -8.71 -13.79 -5.33
N GLY A 266 -8.72 -15.12 -5.41
CA GLY A 266 -7.73 -15.94 -6.11
C GLY A 266 -6.45 -16.24 -5.31
N LEU A 267 -6.27 -15.64 -4.12
CA LEU A 267 -5.09 -15.88 -3.27
C LEU A 267 -5.43 -16.84 -2.12
N LEU A 268 -4.60 -17.88 -1.90
CA LEU A 268 -4.75 -18.78 -0.76
C LEU A 268 -4.46 -18.07 0.57
N SER A 269 -5.19 -18.42 1.63
CA SER A 269 -4.93 -17.93 3.00
C SER A 269 -3.65 -18.54 3.60
N VAL A 270 -3.51 -19.86 3.44
CA VAL A 270 -2.42 -20.68 3.97
C VAL A 270 -1.83 -21.54 2.86
N PRO A 271 -0.61 -22.06 3.00
CA PRO A 271 -0.01 -22.90 1.98
C PRO A 271 -0.88 -24.12 1.66
N GLY A 272 -1.09 -24.38 0.37
CA GLY A 272 -1.77 -25.57 -0.11
C GLY A 272 -0.86 -26.80 -0.12
N ARG A 273 -1.43 -27.93 -0.54
CA ARG A 273 -0.66 -29.15 -0.81
C ARG A 273 -0.01 -29.04 -2.19
N GLY A 274 1.29 -29.30 -2.27
CA GLY A 274 2.06 -29.27 -3.51
C GLY A 274 2.88 -27.98 -3.69
N PRO A 275 4.00 -28.05 -4.43
CA PRO A 275 4.94 -26.92 -4.58
C PRO A 275 4.33 -25.71 -5.31
N ASP A 276 3.33 -25.93 -6.16
CA ASP A 276 2.60 -24.92 -6.93
C ASP A 276 1.66 -24.06 -6.07
N LYS A 277 1.35 -24.49 -4.83
CA LYS A 277 0.36 -23.85 -3.95
C LYS A 277 0.98 -23.17 -2.72
N GLN A 278 2.25 -22.81 -2.80
CA GLN A 278 2.98 -22.18 -1.68
C GLN A 278 2.81 -20.66 -1.63
N ASP A 279 2.43 -20.01 -2.74
CA ASP A 279 2.07 -18.58 -2.73
C ASP A 279 0.71 -18.39 -2.06
N CYS A 280 0.71 -17.70 -0.92
CA CYS A 280 -0.46 -17.48 -0.08
C CYS A 280 -0.23 -16.24 0.80
N VAL A 281 -1.28 -15.79 1.49
CA VAL A 281 -1.18 -14.67 2.42
C VAL A 281 -0.11 -14.94 3.49
N THR A 282 -0.08 -16.15 4.06
CA THR A 282 0.89 -16.52 5.10
C THR A 282 2.34 -16.40 4.62
N SER A 283 2.66 -16.91 3.42
CA SER A 283 4.04 -16.87 2.90
C SER A 283 4.46 -15.45 2.48
N ARG A 284 3.52 -14.64 1.97
CA ARG A 284 3.75 -13.21 1.72
C ARG A 284 3.94 -12.42 3.01
N LEU A 285 3.15 -12.69 4.06
CA LEU A 285 3.26 -12.02 5.35
C LEU A 285 4.62 -12.26 5.98
N ARG A 286 5.07 -13.53 6.03
CA ARG A 286 6.39 -13.89 6.57
C ARG A 286 7.55 -13.27 5.80
N ARG A 287 7.37 -13.00 4.50
CA ARG A 287 8.36 -12.27 3.70
C ARG A 287 8.49 -10.81 4.12
N LEU A 288 7.37 -10.16 4.46
CA LEU A 288 7.36 -8.77 4.94
C LEU A 288 7.81 -8.65 6.40
N TYR A 289 7.56 -9.68 7.21
CA TYR A 289 7.87 -9.72 8.63
C TYR A 289 8.70 -10.96 8.97
N PRO A 290 10.04 -10.93 8.81
CA PRO A 290 10.89 -12.09 9.04
C PRO A 290 10.84 -12.65 10.47
N SER A 291 10.57 -11.79 11.46
CA SER A 291 10.41 -12.17 12.87
C SER A 291 9.04 -12.80 13.18
N CYS A 292 8.13 -12.86 12.20
CA CYS A 292 6.81 -13.46 12.36
C CYS A 292 6.92 -14.97 12.56
N ILE A 293 6.09 -15.50 13.45
CA ILE A 293 6.00 -16.95 13.71
C ILE A 293 5.70 -17.75 12.43
N GLU A 294 6.06 -19.03 12.43
CA GLU A 294 5.91 -19.89 11.25
C GLU A 294 4.45 -20.03 10.76
N GLN A 295 3.51 -20.08 11.71
CA GLN A 295 2.07 -20.29 11.47
C GLN A 295 1.23 -19.14 12.04
N PRO A 296 1.24 -17.95 11.43
CA PRO A 296 0.55 -16.77 11.96
C PRO A 296 -0.98 -16.81 11.82
N SER A 297 -1.51 -17.71 10.97
CA SER A 297 -2.94 -17.82 10.71
C SER A 297 -3.70 -18.40 11.90
N VAL A 298 -4.82 -17.76 12.26
CA VAL A 298 -5.77 -18.23 13.30
C VAL A 298 -7.13 -18.60 12.73
N HIS A 299 -7.39 -18.21 11.48
CA HIS A 299 -8.58 -18.49 10.70
C HIS A 299 -8.21 -18.41 9.21
N ARG A 300 -9.13 -18.78 8.32
CA ARG A 300 -8.90 -18.78 6.86
C ARG A 300 -10.13 -18.32 6.10
N LEU A 301 -9.88 -17.69 4.96
CA LEU A 301 -10.85 -17.51 3.89
C LEU A 301 -10.54 -18.49 2.75
N ASP A 302 -11.56 -18.83 1.96
CA ASP A 302 -11.37 -19.60 0.74
C ASP A 302 -10.60 -18.78 -0.31
N MET A 303 -10.09 -19.48 -1.33
CA MET A 303 -9.24 -18.88 -2.36
C MET A 303 -9.97 -17.72 -3.07
N GLU A 304 -11.20 -17.96 -3.50
CA GLU A 304 -12.03 -16.99 -4.22
C GLU A 304 -12.71 -15.95 -3.31
N THR A 305 -12.67 -16.15 -1.99
CA THR A 305 -13.25 -15.19 -1.04
C THR A 305 -12.27 -14.05 -0.80
N SER A 306 -12.66 -12.81 -1.08
CA SER A 306 -11.92 -11.63 -0.66
C SER A 306 -12.33 -11.17 0.75
N GLY A 307 -11.53 -10.31 1.37
CA GLY A 307 -11.93 -9.60 2.58
C GLY A 307 -10.96 -9.73 3.75
N LEU A 308 -11.47 -9.38 4.93
CA LEU A 308 -10.66 -9.16 6.11
C LEU A 308 -10.10 -10.45 6.69
N MET A 309 -8.81 -10.43 7.02
CA MET A 309 -8.16 -11.46 7.79
C MET A 309 -7.25 -10.88 8.86
N VAL A 310 -7.37 -11.38 10.09
CA VAL A 310 -6.39 -11.18 11.17
C VAL A 310 -5.35 -12.30 11.20
N TYR A 311 -4.10 -11.92 11.43
CA TYR A 311 -2.94 -12.79 11.64
C TYR A 311 -2.22 -12.38 12.92
N ALA A 312 -1.65 -13.36 13.63
CA ALA A 312 -0.81 -13.11 14.81
C ALA A 312 0.66 -13.05 14.41
N LEU A 313 1.38 -12.04 14.86
CA LEU A 313 2.82 -11.90 14.62
C LEU A 313 3.67 -12.74 15.58
N ASN A 314 3.15 -13.01 16.78
CA ASN A 314 3.84 -13.79 17.83
C ASN A 314 2.97 -14.92 18.40
N ALA A 315 3.61 -15.87 19.10
CA ALA A 315 2.96 -17.09 19.60
C ALA A 315 1.90 -16.81 20.67
N GLN A 316 2.12 -15.79 21.52
CA GLN A 316 1.18 -15.41 22.56
C GLN A 316 -0.13 -14.88 21.96
N SER A 317 -0.02 -13.98 20.98
CA SER A 317 -1.15 -13.41 20.26
C SER A 317 -1.88 -14.45 19.41
N GLN A 318 -1.15 -15.42 18.84
CA GLN A 318 -1.75 -16.54 18.11
C GLN A 318 -2.62 -17.41 19.04
N ARG A 319 -2.11 -17.76 20.23
CA ARG A 319 -2.85 -18.54 21.22
C ARG A 319 -4.11 -17.80 21.68
N ASN A 320 -3.99 -16.51 21.99
CA ASN A 320 -5.11 -15.69 22.43
C ASN A 320 -6.21 -15.61 21.35
N LEU A 321 -5.83 -15.27 20.11
CA LEU A 321 -6.78 -15.20 19.01
C LEU A 321 -7.47 -16.55 18.75
N ARG A 322 -6.74 -17.68 18.77
CA ARG A 322 -7.35 -19.01 18.61
C ARG A 322 -8.44 -19.28 19.67
N ILE A 323 -8.18 -18.93 20.93
CA ILE A 323 -9.17 -19.05 22.01
C ILE A 323 -10.40 -18.19 21.73
N GLN A 324 -10.23 -16.97 21.20
CA GLN A 324 -11.36 -16.11 20.85
C GLN A 324 -12.21 -16.70 19.72
N PHE A 325 -11.58 -17.29 18.70
CA PHE A 325 -12.28 -17.99 17.63
C PHE A 325 -13.01 -19.24 18.14
N GLU A 326 -12.37 -20.04 19.00
CA GLU A 326 -12.96 -21.23 19.61
C GLU A 326 -14.17 -20.89 20.50
N LYS A 327 -14.09 -19.78 21.24
CA LYS A 327 -15.16 -19.27 22.10
C LYS A 327 -16.23 -18.44 21.36
N ASN A 328 -16.18 -18.37 20.03
CA ASN A 328 -17.09 -17.56 19.21
C ASN A 328 -17.17 -16.07 19.62
N GLN A 329 -16.07 -15.51 20.11
CA GLN A 329 -15.98 -14.09 20.50
C GLN A 329 -15.68 -13.16 19.32
N VAL A 330 -15.34 -13.73 18.16
CA VAL A 330 -15.03 -12.98 16.94
C VAL A 330 -16.28 -12.87 16.07
N HIS A 331 -16.77 -11.64 15.87
CA HIS A 331 -17.88 -11.35 14.98
C HIS A 331 -17.40 -11.21 13.53
N LYS A 332 -18.02 -11.94 12.61
CA LYS A 332 -17.69 -11.94 11.19
C LYS A 332 -18.92 -11.54 10.37
N LYS A 333 -18.78 -10.57 9.48
CA LYS A 333 -19.84 -10.15 8.56
C LYS A 333 -19.33 -10.28 7.12
N TYR A 334 -20.14 -10.91 6.27
CA TYR A 334 -19.88 -11.09 4.85
C TYR A 334 -20.96 -10.41 4.04
N ILE A 335 -20.60 -10.00 2.83
CA ILE A 335 -21.54 -9.52 1.80
C ILE A 335 -21.34 -10.45 0.60
N ALA A 336 -22.45 -10.95 0.07
CA ALA A 336 -22.47 -11.83 -1.08
C ALA A 336 -23.60 -11.42 -2.02
N LEU A 337 -23.39 -11.62 -3.32
CA LEU A 337 -24.42 -11.53 -4.34
C LEU A 337 -24.85 -12.95 -4.71
N LEU A 338 -26.16 -13.22 -4.66
CA LEU A 338 -26.73 -14.53 -4.92
C LEU A 338 -27.54 -14.50 -6.21
N ASP A 339 -27.59 -15.65 -6.89
CA ASP A 339 -28.46 -15.82 -8.05
C ASP A 339 -29.93 -16.05 -7.64
N GLY A 340 -30.83 -15.34 -8.31
CA GLY A 340 -32.26 -15.31 -8.06
C GLY A 340 -32.71 -14.37 -6.93
N VAL A 341 -34.01 -14.10 -6.89
CA VAL A 341 -34.62 -13.21 -5.89
C VAL A 341 -35.25 -14.03 -4.78
N LEU A 342 -34.65 -14.01 -3.58
CA LEU A 342 -35.11 -14.78 -2.42
C LEU A 342 -36.57 -14.49 -2.05
N ALA A 343 -36.99 -13.22 -2.12
CA ALA A 343 -38.37 -12.82 -1.85
C ALA A 343 -39.38 -13.51 -2.79
N LYS A 344 -39.03 -13.71 -4.08
CA LYS A 344 -39.88 -14.44 -5.04
C LYS A 344 -39.99 -15.93 -4.70
N LYS A 345 -39.06 -16.47 -3.91
CA LYS A 345 -39.06 -17.85 -3.40
C LYS A 345 -39.75 -17.97 -2.03
N GLY A 346 -40.44 -16.92 -1.57
CA GLY A 346 -41.11 -16.91 -0.26
C GLY A 346 -40.16 -16.87 0.94
N ILE A 347 -38.88 -16.58 0.71
CA ILE A 347 -37.87 -16.46 1.77
C ILE A 347 -37.94 -15.05 2.37
N PRO A 348 -37.95 -14.90 3.72
CA PRO A 348 -38.05 -13.59 4.37
C PRO A 348 -36.84 -12.70 4.08
N SER A 349 -36.90 -11.42 4.48
CA SER A 349 -35.78 -10.47 4.28
C SER A 349 -34.59 -10.71 5.21
N ARG A 350 -34.76 -11.49 6.29
CA ARG A 350 -33.70 -11.88 7.22
C ARG A 350 -34.03 -13.23 7.84
N GLY A 351 -33.01 -13.92 8.35
CA GLY A 351 -33.22 -15.16 9.09
C GLY A 351 -31.94 -15.80 9.57
N THR A 352 -32.11 -16.94 10.23
CA THR A 352 -31.03 -17.81 10.69
C THR A 352 -31.19 -19.16 10.03
N LYS A 353 -30.10 -19.73 9.53
CA LYS A 353 -30.09 -21.07 8.94
C LYS A 353 -29.01 -21.90 9.61
N GLU A 354 -29.41 -23.03 10.18
CA GLU A 354 -28.52 -24.07 10.64
C GLU A 354 -28.44 -25.18 9.59
N LEU A 355 -27.22 -25.60 9.25
CA LEU A 355 -26.93 -26.69 8.32
C LEU A 355 -25.76 -27.52 8.86
N PHE A 356 -25.70 -28.79 8.47
CA PHE A 356 -24.66 -29.72 8.91
C PHE A 356 -23.77 -30.09 7.73
N PHE A 357 -22.46 -29.79 7.83
CA PHE A 357 -21.52 -29.99 6.73
C PHE A 357 -20.38 -30.93 7.09
N ARG A 358 -19.94 -31.71 6.10
CA ARG A 358 -18.66 -32.43 6.15
C ARG A 358 -17.94 -32.37 4.80
N LEU A 359 -16.66 -32.74 4.83
CA LEU A 359 -15.84 -32.87 3.64
C LEU A 359 -16.39 -33.99 2.74
N ASP A 360 -16.51 -33.68 1.44
CA ASP A 360 -16.64 -34.68 0.40
C ASP A 360 -15.25 -35.29 0.14
N VAL A 361 -15.10 -36.55 0.54
CA VAL A 361 -13.80 -37.25 0.48
C VAL A 361 -13.42 -37.56 -0.96
N ASP A 362 -14.41 -37.80 -1.82
CA ASP A 362 -14.22 -38.20 -3.22
C ASP A 362 -13.97 -36.98 -4.11
N ASN A 363 -14.54 -35.82 -3.75
CA ASN A 363 -14.42 -34.58 -4.52
C ASN A 363 -13.76 -33.44 -3.74
N ARG A 364 -12.64 -33.72 -3.06
CA ARG A 364 -11.90 -32.66 -2.33
C ARG A 364 -11.56 -31.49 -3.27
N PRO A 365 -11.79 -30.23 -2.88
CA PRO A 365 -12.07 -29.74 -1.52
C PRO A 365 -13.55 -29.51 -1.17
N HIS A 366 -14.52 -30.02 -1.96
CA HIS A 366 -15.95 -29.72 -1.76
C HIS A 366 -16.49 -30.14 -0.38
N GLN A 367 -17.48 -29.38 0.09
CA GLN A 367 -18.27 -29.71 1.28
C GLN A 367 -19.66 -30.16 0.86
N ILE A 368 -20.23 -31.12 1.58
CA ILE A 368 -21.59 -31.61 1.37
C ILE A 368 -22.40 -31.52 2.65
N TRP A 369 -23.72 -31.42 2.49
CA TRP A 369 -24.66 -31.50 3.59
C TRP A 369 -24.81 -32.95 4.04
N ASP A 370 -24.66 -33.21 5.34
CA ASP A 370 -24.87 -34.52 5.96
C ASP A 370 -25.41 -34.30 7.38
N GLU A 371 -26.67 -34.64 7.60
CA GLU A 371 -27.35 -34.46 8.89
C GLU A 371 -26.80 -35.39 10.00
N VAL A 372 -26.23 -36.54 9.64
CA VAL A 372 -25.79 -37.55 10.60
C VAL A 372 -24.33 -37.32 11.03
N ASN A 373 -23.45 -37.07 10.05
CA ASN A 373 -22.00 -36.98 10.26
C ASN A 373 -21.45 -35.55 10.10
N GLY A 374 -22.29 -34.60 9.71
CA GLY A 374 -21.89 -33.21 9.50
C GLY A 374 -21.72 -32.45 10.81
N LYS A 375 -20.84 -31.45 10.80
CA LYS A 375 -20.72 -30.46 11.88
C LYS A 375 -21.74 -29.35 11.67
N SER A 376 -22.41 -28.94 12.74
CA SER A 376 -23.36 -27.81 12.70
C SER A 376 -22.63 -26.51 12.31
N ALA A 377 -23.26 -25.76 11.42
CA ALA A 377 -22.90 -24.42 11.02
C ALA A 377 -24.14 -23.53 11.02
N VAL A 378 -24.09 -22.46 11.80
CA VAL A 378 -25.18 -21.48 11.92
C VAL A 378 -24.80 -20.20 11.19
N THR A 379 -25.68 -19.77 10.29
CA THR A 379 -25.52 -18.52 9.52
C THR A 379 -26.73 -17.63 9.74
N GLU A 380 -26.49 -16.43 10.26
CA GLU A 380 -27.45 -15.33 10.24
C GLU A 380 -27.29 -14.53 8.95
N TRP A 381 -28.39 -14.16 8.31
CA TRP A 381 -28.38 -13.45 7.05
C TRP A 381 -29.51 -12.41 6.97
N GLU A 382 -29.27 -11.39 6.14
CA GLU A 382 -30.19 -10.30 5.84
C GLU A 382 -30.01 -9.90 4.37
N ILE A 383 -31.12 -9.67 3.67
CA ILE A 383 -31.12 -9.15 2.30
C ILE A 383 -30.87 -7.65 2.36
N LEU A 384 -29.73 -7.21 1.81
CA LEU A 384 -29.38 -5.79 1.76
C LEU A 384 -30.02 -5.08 0.57
N ASN A 385 -30.03 -5.73 -0.60
CA ASN A 385 -30.58 -5.17 -1.83
C ASN A 385 -30.89 -6.27 -2.85
N VAL A 386 -31.63 -5.94 -3.91
CA VAL A 386 -31.83 -6.76 -5.11
C VAL A 386 -31.28 -5.98 -6.30
N GLU A 387 -30.25 -6.51 -6.96
CA GLU A 387 -29.69 -5.93 -8.18
C GLU A 387 -30.46 -6.43 -9.40
N ASN A 388 -31.00 -5.50 -10.20
CA ASN A 388 -31.59 -5.81 -11.49
C ASN A 388 -30.52 -5.63 -12.57
N TYR A 389 -30.08 -6.73 -13.18
CA TYR A 389 -29.28 -6.64 -14.40
C TYR A 389 -30.23 -6.30 -15.56
N THR A 390 -30.04 -5.12 -16.15
CA THR A 390 -30.59 -4.76 -17.47
C THR A 390 -29.63 -5.10 -18.58
#